data_AF-A0A1E5W2E0-F1
#
_entry.id   AF-A0A1E5W2E0-F1
#
_cell.length_a   1.000
_cell.length_b   1.000
_cell.length_c   1.000
_cell.angle_alpha   90.00
_cell.angle_beta   90.00
_cell.angle_gamma   90.00
#
_symmetry.space_group_name_H-M   'P 1'
#
loop_
_entity.id
_entity.type
_entity.pdbx_description
1 polymer ?
#
loop_
_entity_poly.entity_id
_entity_poly.type
_entity_poly.pdbx_seq_one_letter_code
_entity_poly.pdbx_strand_id
1 'polypeptide(L)'
;MVDRDGRLDFRAPCFCMLIFLPHRRDGLADLLRLAVTQPDFVMRCAPRREQPVCSCMAPKFKFSSRFDVANALGQIGLSAPLDKNVADLSRMVSNMPPEGLYVSAMG
;
A
#
# COMPACT_ATOMS: atom_id res chain seq x y z
N MET A 1 -21.79 -1.51 5.18
CA MET A 1 -20.79 -1.44 6.28
C MET A 1 -21.33 -0.70 7.49
N VAL A 2 -22.21 0.28 7.27
CA VAL A 2 -23.00 0.91 8.32
C VAL A 2 -24.46 0.80 7.89
N ASP A 3 -25.36 0.34 8.77
CA ASP A 3 -26.79 0.23 8.46
C ASP A 3 -27.46 1.61 8.36
N ARG A 4 -28.77 1.63 8.13
CA ARG A 4 -29.55 2.87 8.00
C ARG A 4 -29.49 3.78 9.24
N ASP A 5 -29.14 3.24 10.40
CA ASP A 5 -29.08 3.94 11.69
C ASP A 5 -27.64 4.34 12.07
N GLY A 6 -26.68 4.21 11.16
CA GLY A 6 -25.31 4.64 11.44
C GLY A 6 -24.49 3.61 12.26
N ARG A 7 -25.00 2.39 12.45
CA ARG A 7 -24.29 1.30 13.16
C ARG A 7 -23.53 0.38 12.22
N LEU A 8 -22.33 -0.05 12.64
CA LEU A 8 -21.54 -1.04 11.91
C LEU A 8 -22.37 -2.32 11.73
N ASP A 9 -22.60 -2.70 10.47
CA ASP A 9 -23.29 -3.94 10.13
C ASP A 9 -22.27 -5.08 10.17
N PHE A 10 -22.29 -5.88 11.24
CA PHE A 10 -21.40 -7.02 11.43
C PHE A 10 -21.61 -8.17 10.42
N ARG A 11 -22.66 -8.11 9.60
CA ARG A 11 -22.87 -9.01 8.45
C ARG A 11 -22.25 -8.48 7.16
N ALA A 12 -21.82 -7.22 7.14
CA ALA A 12 -21.14 -6.65 5.98
C ALA A 12 -19.71 -7.20 5.86
N PRO A 13 -19.17 -7.36 4.64
CA PRO A 13 -17.78 -7.76 4.45
C PRO A 13 -16.84 -6.78 5.16
N CYS A 14 -15.89 -7.32 5.93
CA CYS A 14 -14.87 -6.51 6.61
C CYS A 14 -13.86 -5.88 5.62
N PHE A 15 -13.79 -6.41 4.40
CA PHE A 15 -12.85 -5.99 3.37
C PHE A 15 -13.57 -5.81 2.03
N CYS A 16 -13.06 -4.86 1.24
CA CYS A 16 -13.50 -4.65 -0.13
C CYS A 16 -12.29 -4.46 -1.05
N MET A 17 -12.51 -4.67 -2.35
CA MET A 17 -11.54 -4.35 -3.39
C MET A 17 -11.99 -3.09 -4.10
N LEU A 18 -11.12 -2.06 -4.14
CA LEU A 18 -11.32 -0.87 -4.97
C LEU A 18 -10.57 -1.05 -6.29
N ILE A 19 -11.31 -0.98 -7.40
CA ILE A 19 -10.74 -1.06 -8.75
C ILE A 19 -10.73 0.35 -9.35
N PHE A 20 -9.53 0.88 -9.58
CA PHE A 20 -9.32 2.17 -10.23
C PHE A 20 -9.09 1.95 -11.72
N LEU A 21 -10.10 2.28 -12.53
CA LEU A 21 -10.04 2.12 -13.99
C LEU A 21 -9.75 3.48 -14.65
N PRO A 22 -8.54 3.72 -15.20
CA PRO A 22 -8.26 4.95 -15.92
C PRO A 22 -9.09 5.02 -17.21
N HIS A 23 -9.50 6.25 -17.58
CA HIS A 23 -10.25 6.46 -18.83
C HIS A 23 -9.41 6.13 -20.07
N ARG A 24 -8.13 6.46 -20.03
CA ARG A 24 -7.16 6.16 -21.09
C ARG A 24 -6.49 4.81 -20.85
N ARG A 25 -6.21 4.07 -21.92
CA ARG A 25 -5.52 2.77 -21.88
C ARG A 25 -4.12 2.84 -21.22
N ASP A 26 -3.42 3.94 -21.42
CA ASP A 26 -2.09 4.24 -20.87
C ASP A 26 -2.15 5.11 -19.60
N GLY A 27 -3.35 5.40 -19.09
CA GLY A 27 -3.57 6.37 -18.01
C GLY A 27 -3.26 5.86 -16.59
N LEU A 28 -2.77 4.62 -16.43
CA LEU A 28 -2.50 4.07 -15.10
C LEU A 28 -1.40 4.85 -14.37
N ALA A 29 -0.36 5.28 -15.09
CA ALA A 29 0.73 6.07 -14.51
C ALA A 29 0.24 7.43 -13.98
N ASP A 30 -0.65 8.09 -14.70
CA ASP A 30 -1.26 9.36 -14.26
C ASP A 30 -2.14 9.16 -13.02
N LEU A 31 -2.89 8.06 -12.97
CA LEU A 31 -3.70 7.70 -11.80
C LEU A 31 -2.83 7.44 -10.57
N LEU A 32 -1.72 6.71 -10.73
CA LEU A 32 -0.74 6.47 -9.66
C LEU A 32 -0.12 7.78 -9.17
N ARG A 33 0.21 8.71 -10.07
CA ARG A 33 0.70 10.06 -9.70
C ARG A 33 -0.31 10.80 -8.83
N LEU A 34 -1.59 10.77 -9.17
CA LEU A 34 -2.63 11.38 -8.32
C LEU A 34 -2.68 10.71 -6.95
N ALA A 35 -2.63 9.38 -6.90
CA ALA A 35 -2.67 8.65 -5.63
C ALA A 35 -1.49 8.98 -4.69
N VAL A 36 -0.28 9.22 -5.22
CA VAL A 36 0.89 9.56 -4.39
C VAL A 36 0.99 11.05 -4.05
N THR A 37 0.47 11.93 -4.90
CA THR A 37 0.56 13.39 -4.70
C THR A 37 -0.63 13.96 -3.93
N GLN A 38 -1.76 13.27 -3.92
CA GLN A 38 -2.99 13.74 -3.30
C GLN A 38 -3.41 12.82 -2.15
N PRO A 39 -3.23 13.23 -0.88
CA PRO A 39 -3.41 12.38 0.29
C PRO A 39 -4.77 11.66 0.37
N ASP A 40 -5.87 12.34 0.03
CA ASP A 40 -7.20 11.74 0.15
C ASP A 40 -7.70 11.09 -1.15
N PHE A 41 -6.89 11.02 -2.21
CA PHE A 41 -7.36 10.56 -3.52
C PHE A 41 -8.12 9.24 -3.46
N VAL A 42 -7.53 8.24 -2.78
CA VAL A 42 -8.15 6.91 -2.63
C VAL A 42 -9.51 7.00 -1.94
N MET A 43 -9.60 7.71 -0.82
CA MET A 43 -10.83 7.83 -0.04
C MET A 43 -11.88 8.73 -0.68
N ARG A 44 -11.45 9.75 -1.44
CA ARG A 44 -12.34 10.62 -2.21
C ARG A 44 -12.97 9.89 -3.40
N CYS A 45 -12.21 8.99 -4.03
CA CYS A 45 -12.70 8.19 -5.16
C CYS A 45 -13.47 6.92 -4.72
N ALA A 46 -13.37 6.51 -3.46
CA ALA A 46 -14.11 5.36 -2.94
C ALA A 46 -15.63 5.61 -3.01
N PRO A 47 -16.42 4.74 -3.67
CA PRO A 47 -17.87 4.88 -3.72
C PRO A 47 -18.48 4.78 -2.32
N ARG A 48 -19.28 5.77 -1.93
CA ARG A 48 -19.97 5.78 -0.63
C ARG A 48 -21.33 5.09 -0.65
N ARG A 49 -21.86 4.85 -1.85
CA ARG A 49 -23.16 4.23 -2.13
C ARG A 49 -23.05 3.51 -3.47
N GLU A 50 -23.97 2.58 -3.70
CA GLU A 50 -24.13 1.96 -5.01
C GLU A 50 -24.32 3.02 -6.10
N GLN A 51 -23.69 2.79 -7.26
CA GLN A 51 -23.75 3.68 -8.41
C GLN A 51 -24.22 2.88 -9.62
N PRO A 52 -25.14 3.42 -10.44
CA PRO A 52 -25.42 2.88 -11.76
C PRO A 52 -24.14 2.96 -12.60
N VAL A 53 -23.65 1.82 -13.07
CA VAL A 53 -22.49 1.74 -13.98
C VAL A 53 -22.93 1.16 -15.31
N CYS A 54 -22.29 1.60 -16.40
CA CYS A 54 -22.41 0.91 -17.68
C CYS A 54 -21.84 -0.51 -17.56
N SER A 55 -22.10 -1.38 -18.55
CA SER A 55 -21.57 -2.73 -18.54
C SER A 55 -20.04 -2.70 -18.39
N CYS A 56 -19.57 -3.11 -17.22
CA CYS A 56 -18.16 -3.13 -16.86
C CYS A 56 -17.70 -4.59 -16.73
N MET A 57 -16.60 -4.94 -17.40
CA MET A 57 -16.00 -6.27 -17.30
C MET A 57 -14.80 -6.21 -16.36
N ALA A 58 -14.81 -7.04 -15.33
CA ALA A 58 -13.63 -7.28 -14.49
C ALA A 58 -12.96 -8.58 -14.92
N PRO A 59 -11.69 -8.56 -15.38
CA PRO A 59 -10.99 -9.77 -15.77
C PRO A 59 -10.68 -10.63 -14.54
N LYS A 60 -10.76 -11.96 -14.69
CA LYS A 60 -10.25 -12.89 -13.67
C LYS A 60 -8.72 -12.94 -13.79
N PHE A 61 -8.03 -12.77 -12.67
CA PHE A 61 -6.57 -12.87 -12.61
C PHE A 61 -6.12 -13.59 -11.33
N LYS A 62 -4.93 -14.21 -11.39
CA LYS A 62 -4.23 -14.78 -10.24
C LYS A 62 -2.73 -14.58 -10.45
N PHE A 63 -2.07 -13.95 -9.49
CA PHE A 63 -0.62 -13.79 -9.50
C PHE A 63 -0.10 -13.78 -8.06
N SER A 64 1.18 -14.07 -7.90
CA SER A 64 1.95 -13.82 -6.67
C SER A 64 3.09 -12.87 -6.99
N SER A 65 3.47 -12.06 -6.02
CA SER A 65 4.61 -11.13 -6.14
C SER A 65 5.47 -11.25 -4.90
N ARG A 66 6.79 -11.17 -5.08
CA ARG A 66 7.79 -11.07 -4.02
C ARG A 66 8.84 -10.07 -4.48
N PHE A 67 9.16 -9.10 -3.65
CA PHE A 67 10.20 -8.12 -3.92
C PHE A 67 10.82 -7.68 -2.61
N ASP A 68 12.11 -7.34 -2.65
CA ASP A 68 12.79 -6.76 -1.51
C ASP A 68 12.49 -5.26 -1.45
N VAL A 69 11.88 -4.81 -0.35
CA VAL A 69 11.49 -3.39 -0.18
C VAL A 69 12.65 -2.51 0.28
N ALA A 70 13.80 -3.08 0.68
CA ALA A 70 14.93 -2.33 1.22
C ALA A 70 15.34 -1.16 0.30
N ASN A 71 15.54 -1.42 -1.00
CA ASN A 71 15.93 -0.38 -1.95
C ASN A 71 14.85 0.72 -2.10
N ALA A 72 13.57 0.33 -2.17
CA ALA A 72 12.47 1.28 -2.29
C ALA A 72 12.37 2.18 -1.05
N LEU A 73 12.57 1.62 0.14
CA LEU A 73 12.61 2.35 1.40
C LEU A 73 13.79 3.32 1.46
N GLY A 74 14.96 2.90 0.99
CA GLY A 74 16.12 3.78 0.86
C GLY A 74 15.85 5.00 -0.04
N GLN A 75 15.17 4.80 -1.17
CA GLN A 75 14.82 5.87 -2.11
C GLN A 75 13.82 6.88 -1.55
N ILE A 76 12.98 6.50 -0.58
CA ILE A 76 12.07 7.43 0.13
C ILE A 76 12.68 8.03 1.40
N GLY A 77 13.99 7.83 1.63
CA GLY A 77 14.74 8.44 2.73
C GLY A 77 14.99 7.55 3.94
N LEU A 78 14.51 6.29 3.93
CA LEU A 78 14.77 5.33 5.01
C LEU A 78 16.05 4.52 4.73
N SER A 79 17.19 5.21 4.63
CA SER A 79 18.49 4.59 4.31
C SER A 79 19.28 4.14 5.53
N ALA A 80 19.18 4.84 6.66
CA ALA A 80 20.03 4.60 7.83
C ALA A 80 19.94 3.15 8.38
N PRO A 81 18.76 2.52 8.53
CA PRO A 81 18.67 1.14 9.01
C PRO A 81 19.23 0.10 8.03
N LEU A 82 19.41 0.47 6.76
CA LEU A 82 19.86 -0.40 5.67
C LEU A 82 21.38 -0.32 5.45
N ASP A 83 22.02 0.73 5.97
CA ASP A 83 23.46 0.97 5.83
C ASP A 83 24.21 0.39 7.03
N LYS A 84 25.08 -0.59 6.78
CA LYS A 84 25.91 -1.24 7.81
C LYS A 84 26.77 -0.25 8.61
N ASN A 85 27.18 0.87 8.01
CA ASN A 85 28.08 1.83 8.65
C ASN A 85 27.35 2.88 9.50
N VAL A 86 26.04 3.06 9.30
CA VAL A 86 25.25 4.13 9.92
C VAL A 86 24.10 3.58 10.76
N ALA A 87 23.70 2.32 10.56
CA ALA A 87 22.60 1.70 11.28
C ALA A 87 22.85 1.67 12.81
N ASP A 88 21.95 2.32 13.55
CA ASP A 88 21.84 2.17 15.00
C ASP A 88 20.57 1.38 15.33
N LEU A 89 20.76 0.06 15.52
CA LEU A 89 19.72 -0.87 15.96
C LEU A 89 20.02 -1.40 17.37
N SER A 90 20.78 -0.64 18.19
CA SER A 90 21.25 -1.06 19.52
C SER A 90 20.14 -1.44 20.50
N ARG A 91 18.92 -0.96 20.28
CA ARG A 91 17.74 -1.29 21.11
C ARG A 91 17.04 -2.59 20.71
N MET A 92 17.44 -3.21 19.60
CA MET A 92 16.86 -4.47 19.11
C MET A 92 17.59 -5.71 19.64
N VAL A 93 18.76 -5.55 20.26
CA VAL A 93 19.58 -6.66 20.75
C VAL A 93 20.23 -6.30 22.09
N SER A 94 20.30 -7.27 23.00
CA SER A 94 20.90 -7.05 24.33
C SER A 94 22.42 -6.94 24.29
N ASN A 95 23.07 -7.65 23.36
CA ASN A 95 24.53 -7.65 23.17
C ASN A 95 24.83 -7.34 21.71
N MET A 96 25.45 -6.19 21.45
CA MET A 96 25.75 -5.75 20.10
C MET A 96 26.94 -6.53 19.52
N PRO A 97 26.82 -7.13 18.33
CA PRO A 97 27.95 -7.79 17.67
C PRO A 97 29.00 -6.75 17.21
N PRO A 98 30.30 -7.11 17.18
CA PRO A 98 31.36 -6.21 16.72
C PRO A 98 31.14 -5.67 15.29
N GLU A 99 30.49 -6.46 14.43
CA GLU A 99 30.25 -6.12 13.03
C GLU A 99 29.08 -5.14 12.83
N GLY A 100 28.37 -4.76 13.90
CA GLY A 100 27.16 -3.96 13.82
C GLY A 100 25.92 -4.78 13.43
N LEU A 101 24.75 -4.14 13.49
CA LEU A 101 23.46 -4.73 13.14
C LEU A 101 22.76 -3.77 12.18
N TYR A 102 22.32 -4.30 11.05
CA TYR A 102 21.63 -3.55 10.01
C TYR A 102 20.62 -4.47 9.32
N VAL A 103 19.66 -3.88 8.62
CA VAL A 103 18.67 -4.63 7.83
C VAL A 103 19.26 -4.91 6.45
N SER A 104 19.54 -6.18 6.17
CA SER A 104 20.12 -6.61 4.90
C SER A 104 19.09 -6.85 3.79
N ALA A 105 17.85 -7.19 4.15
CA ALA A 105 16.74 -7.40 3.21
C ALA A 105 15.39 -7.28 3.94
N MET A 106 14.33 -6.93 3.23
CA MET A 106 12.95 -6.95 3.72
C MET A 106 12.03 -7.61 2.69
N GLY A 107 11.47 -8.77 3.04
CA GLY A 107 10.64 -9.58 2.14
C GLY A 107 9.18 -9.67 2.54
#